data_AF-A0A2T7TW56-F1
#
_entry.id   AF-A0A2T7TW56-F1
#
_cell.length_a   1.000
_cell.length_b   1.000
_cell.length_c   1.000
_cell.angle_alpha   90.00
_cell.angle_beta   90.00
_cell.angle_gamma   90.00
#
_symmetry.space_group_name_H-M   'P 1'
#
loop_
_entity.id
_entity.type
_entity.pdbx_description
1 polymer ?
#
loop_
_entity_poly.entity_id
_entity_poly.type
_entity_poly.pdbx_seq_one_letter_code
_entity_poly.pdbx_strand_id
1 'polypeptide(L)'
;MALDTSAVNDPRPFGTFAPTGITRWVIDRTRGLPGSWVGRRIAMIMRRVVMKSLKGQPLDLETFGVRMRIVPYKNVCERRILFTPQYFDLDEIKLIAARNKDDFTFIDVGSNVGWYSLLVARKVRASSRILAVEPQPEIFDRLIHNIRLNPFGTVKAVDCAVADKTGELTLFLDPLNKGEASLKIVNSSQTDTIRVPAVTLLDLVNREGFSHLDAVKLDVEGAEDLILDPFFRDAPASLYPSVFIIPDVADRWQVDVRKLLEGKGYRQTLQTRMNLVFERSK
;
A
#
# COMPACT_ATOMS: atom_id res chain seq x y z
N MET A 1 -17.52 -17.46 9.55
CA MET A 1 -16.99 -17.22 10.90
C MET A 1 -16.34 -15.85 10.87
N ALA A 2 -16.91 -14.88 11.59
CA ALA A 2 -16.28 -13.58 11.75
C ALA A 2 -14.87 -13.81 12.33
N LEU A 3 -13.86 -13.23 11.69
CA LEU A 3 -12.51 -13.19 12.27
C LEU A 3 -12.64 -12.38 13.55
N ASP A 4 -12.18 -12.94 14.65
CA ASP A 4 -12.11 -12.23 15.92
C ASP A 4 -11.20 -11.01 15.73
N THR A 5 -11.80 -9.81 15.73
CA THR A 5 -11.09 -8.54 15.62
C THR A 5 -10.13 -8.31 16.80
N SER A 6 -10.27 -9.08 17.88
CA SER A 6 -9.36 -9.06 19.03
C SER A 6 -7.91 -9.44 18.66
N ALA A 7 -7.70 -10.21 17.59
CA ALA A 7 -6.39 -10.68 17.20
C ALA A 7 -5.55 -9.62 16.45
N VAL A 8 -6.21 -8.59 15.90
CA VAL A 8 -5.59 -7.56 15.05
C VAL A 8 -4.97 -6.45 15.90
N ASN A 9 -5.71 -5.98 16.90
CA ASN A 9 -5.26 -4.99 17.89
C ASN A 9 -4.76 -5.65 19.17
N ASP A 10 -4.23 -6.86 19.04
CA ASP A 10 -3.72 -7.59 20.19
C ASP A 10 -2.59 -6.78 20.86
N PRO A 11 -2.73 -6.43 22.15
CA PRO A 11 -1.78 -5.54 22.82
C PRO A 11 -0.48 -6.24 23.21
N ARG A 12 -0.38 -7.56 23.01
CA ARG A 12 0.82 -8.32 23.40
C ARG A 12 2.04 -7.84 22.63
N PRO A 13 3.24 -7.82 23.26
CA PRO A 13 4.46 -7.32 22.64
C PRO A 13 4.78 -7.99 21.31
N PHE A 14 5.47 -7.27 20.43
CA PHE A 14 6.00 -7.84 19.20
C PHE A 14 6.91 -9.04 19.50
N GLY A 15 6.75 -10.11 18.73
CA GLY A 15 7.44 -11.39 18.92
C GLY A 15 6.56 -12.45 19.61
N THR A 16 5.44 -12.05 20.22
CA THR A 16 4.43 -12.98 20.76
C THR A 16 3.94 -13.97 19.71
N PHE A 17 3.78 -13.50 18.47
CA PHE A 17 3.30 -14.31 17.36
C PHE A 17 4.40 -14.64 16.36
N ALA A 18 5.65 -14.76 16.83
CA ALA A 18 6.76 -15.13 15.96
C ALA A 18 6.48 -16.52 15.31
N PRO A 19 6.71 -16.68 13.99
CA PRO A 19 6.49 -17.95 13.33
C PRO A 19 7.44 -19.03 13.89
N THR A 20 6.90 -20.22 14.15
CA THR A 20 7.66 -21.38 14.65
C THR A 20 7.42 -22.62 13.78
N GLY A 21 8.24 -23.65 13.95
CA GLY A 21 8.09 -24.96 13.32
C GLY A 21 7.94 -24.90 11.79
N ILE A 22 6.93 -25.61 11.27
CA ILE A 22 6.67 -25.70 9.83
C ILE A 22 6.37 -24.33 9.19
N THR A 23 5.72 -23.43 9.93
CA THR A 23 5.39 -22.09 9.44
C THR A 23 6.67 -21.30 9.14
N ARG A 24 7.61 -21.28 10.09
CA ARG A 24 8.91 -20.63 9.91
C ARG A 24 9.68 -21.24 8.75
N TRP A 25 9.75 -22.57 8.70
CA TRP A 25 10.45 -23.28 7.63
C TRP A 25 9.89 -22.95 6.24
N VAL A 26 8.56 -22.92 6.08
CA VAL A 26 7.93 -22.56 4.79
C VAL A 26 8.24 -21.10 4.42
N ILE A 27 8.16 -20.17 5.38
CA ILE A 27 8.50 -18.76 5.14
C ILE A 27 9.94 -18.65 4.63
N ASP A 28 10.91 -19.24 5.33
CA ASP A 28 12.33 -19.18 4.97
C ASP A 28 12.60 -19.81 3.59
N ARG A 29 11.95 -20.93 3.27
CA ARG A 29 12.06 -21.55 1.94
C ARG A 29 11.45 -20.69 0.85
N THR A 30 10.25 -20.18 1.04
CA THR A 30 9.57 -19.35 0.01
C THR A 30 10.31 -18.03 -0.27
N ARG A 31 10.94 -17.45 0.75
CA ARG A 31 11.79 -16.25 0.63
C ARG A 31 13.12 -16.50 -0.08
N GLY A 32 13.64 -17.72 -0.01
CA GLY A 32 14.88 -18.13 -0.69
C GLY A 32 14.69 -18.60 -2.15
N LEU A 33 13.46 -18.75 -2.62
CA LEU A 33 13.19 -19.19 -3.99
C LEU A 33 13.52 -18.07 -5.01
N PRO A 34 13.97 -18.44 -6.23
CA PRO A 34 14.18 -17.47 -7.30
C PRO A 34 12.84 -16.97 -7.83
N GLY A 35 12.83 -15.72 -8.31
CA GLY A 35 11.66 -15.10 -8.93
C GLY A 35 11.20 -15.69 -10.27
N SER A 36 11.73 -16.85 -10.67
CA SER A 36 11.35 -17.57 -11.89
C SER A 36 9.94 -18.14 -11.79
N TRP A 37 9.33 -18.49 -12.93
CA TRP A 37 7.99 -19.09 -12.97
C TRP A 37 7.89 -20.36 -12.10
N VAL A 38 8.92 -21.22 -12.16
CA VAL A 38 8.99 -22.44 -11.34
C VAL A 38 9.07 -22.10 -9.85
N GLY A 39 9.95 -21.17 -9.45
CA GLY A 39 10.09 -20.75 -8.05
C GLY A 39 8.79 -20.18 -7.49
N ARG A 40 8.09 -19.35 -8.26
CA ARG A 40 6.76 -18.81 -7.88
C ARG A 40 5.72 -19.91 -7.73
N ARG A 41 5.71 -20.91 -8.62
CA ARG A 41 4.76 -22.04 -8.55
C ARG A 41 5.00 -22.90 -7.31
N ILE A 42 6.26 -23.17 -6.98
CA ILE A 42 6.64 -23.86 -5.74
C ILE A 42 6.17 -23.06 -4.53
N ALA A 43 6.46 -21.76 -4.48
CA ALA A 43 6.01 -20.89 -3.39
C ALA A 43 4.49 -20.91 -3.20
N MET A 44 3.73 -20.90 -4.30
CA MET A 44 2.27 -20.99 -4.28
C MET A 44 1.73 -22.30 -3.71
N ILE A 45 2.43 -23.42 -3.91
CA ILE A 45 2.06 -24.71 -3.33
C ILE A 45 2.40 -24.72 -1.84
N MET A 46 3.62 -24.32 -1.48
CA MET A 46 4.11 -24.33 -0.10
C MET A 46 3.25 -23.43 0.81
N ARG A 47 2.87 -22.24 0.35
CA ARG A 47 2.03 -21.33 1.16
C ARG A 47 0.68 -21.94 1.53
N ARG A 48 0.11 -22.84 0.72
CA ARG A 48 -1.18 -23.49 1.04
C ARG A 48 -1.12 -24.32 2.32
N VAL A 49 0.05 -24.90 2.62
CA VAL A 49 0.28 -25.69 3.83
C VAL A 49 0.11 -24.80 5.08
N VAL A 50 0.75 -23.63 5.07
CA VAL A 50 0.69 -22.67 6.19
C VAL A 50 -0.64 -21.93 6.26
N MET A 51 -1.20 -21.51 5.12
CA MET A 51 -2.46 -20.76 5.13
C MET A 51 -3.64 -21.57 5.69
N LYS A 52 -3.62 -22.91 5.54
CA LYS A 52 -4.62 -23.79 6.15
C LYS A 52 -4.50 -23.87 7.67
N SER A 53 -3.28 -23.80 8.22
CA SER A 53 -3.04 -23.91 9.66
C SER A 53 -3.20 -22.58 10.39
N LEU A 54 -2.91 -21.44 9.75
CA LEU A 54 -2.97 -20.13 10.39
C LEU A 54 -4.39 -19.71 10.82
N LYS A 55 -5.45 -20.14 10.12
CA LYS A 55 -6.87 -19.88 10.48
C LYS A 55 -7.19 -18.43 10.93
N GLY A 56 -6.48 -17.42 10.40
CA GLY A 56 -6.68 -16.01 10.77
C GLY A 56 -5.91 -15.52 11.98
N GLN A 57 -5.02 -16.33 12.56
CA GLN A 57 -4.10 -15.89 13.61
C GLN A 57 -3.05 -14.91 13.06
N PRO A 58 -2.64 -13.91 13.88
CA PRO A 58 -1.61 -12.96 13.50
C PRO A 58 -0.23 -13.62 13.49
N LEU A 59 0.71 -13.00 12.78
CA LEU A 59 2.12 -13.35 12.76
C LEU A 59 2.97 -12.10 12.88
N ASP A 60 3.96 -12.15 13.76
CA ASP A 60 4.97 -11.11 13.93
C ASP A 60 6.18 -11.41 13.04
N LEU A 61 6.52 -10.48 12.15
CA LEU A 61 7.61 -10.63 11.18
C LEU A 61 8.48 -9.38 11.15
N GLU A 62 9.78 -9.58 11.07
CA GLU A 62 10.72 -8.53 10.65
C GLU A 62 11.19 -8.84 9.22
N THR A 63 10.88 -7.95 8.28
CA THR A 63 11.22 -8.12 6.86
C THR A 63 11.83 -6.85 6.33
N PHE A 64 13.03 -6.94 5.76
CA PHE A 64 13.82 -5.78 5.29
C PHE A 64 14.00 -4.67 6.36
N GLY A 65 14.09 -5.06 7.64
CA GLY A 65 14.25 -4.15 8.77
C GLY A 65 12.99 -3.40 9.17
N VAL A 66 11.82 -3.84 8.69
CA VAL A 66 10.50 -3.36 9.10
C VAL A 66 9.80 -4.45 9.90
N ARG A 67 9.28 -4.09 11.07
CA ARG A 67 8.49 -4.97 11.93
C ARG A 67 7.00 -4.83 11.62
N MET A 68 6.31 -5.94 11.44
CA MET A 68 4.86 -5.94 11.20
C MET A 68 4.20 -7.12 11.90
N ARG A 69 3.02 -6.86 12.46
CA ARG A 69 2.05 -7.88 12.84
C ARG A 69 1.04 -7.98 11.72
N ILE A 70 1.04 -9.12 11.04
CA ILE A 70 0.17 -9.34 9.88
C ILE A 70 -0.87 -10.43 10.14
N VAL A 71 -2.04 -10.28 9.53
CA VAL A 71 -3.12 -11.27 9.48
C VAL A 71 -3.34 -11.62 8.01
N PRO A 72 -2.54 -12.55 7.45
CA PRO A 72 -2.51 -12.86 6.01
C PRO A 72 -3.80 -13.50 5.49
N TYR A 73 -4.75 -13.84 6.36
CA TYR A 73 -6.03 -14.41 5.96
C TYR A 73 -6.90 -13.33 5.30
N LYS A 74 -7.31 -13.60 4.05
CA LYS A 74 -8.08 -12.66 3.20
C LYS A 74 -7.38 -11.30 2.98
N ASN A 75 -6.06 -11.22 3.01
CA ASN A 75 -5.33 -10.04 2.53
C ASN A 75 -4.20 -10.50 1.60
N VAL A 76 -4.25 -10.12 0.31
CA VAL A 76 -3.20 -10.47 -0.67
C VAL A 76 -1.87 -9.80 -0.35
N CYS A 77 -1.88 -8.52 0.05
CA CYS A 77 -0.69 -7.76 0.42
C CYS A 77 0.06 -8.49 1.55
N GLU A 78 -0.62 -8.79 2.65
CA GLU A 78 -0.04 -9.48 3.80
C GLU A 78 0.50 -10.89 3.46
N ARG A 79 -0.18 -11.62 2.55
CA ARG A 79 0.34 -12.91 2.05
C ARG A 79 1.63 -12.75 1.24
N ARG A 80 1.74 -11.68 0.44
CA ARG A 80 2.96 -11.40 -0.32
C ARG A 80 4.10 -11.04 0.63
N ILE A 81 3.85 -10.21 1.64
CA ILE A 81 4.83 -9.87 2.69
C ILE A 81 5.32 -11.13 3.41
N LEU A 82 4.41 -12.04 3.74
CA LEU A 82 4.74 -13.28 4.46
C LEU A 82 5.70 -14.17 3.65
N PHE A 83 5.31 -14.54 2.43
CA PHE A 83 5.98 -15.62 1.69
C PHE A 83 6.95 -15.14 0.60
N THR A 84 6.69 -14.01 -0.03
CA THR A 84 7.42 -13.58 -1.24
C THR A 84 7.68 -12.06 -1.28
N PRO A 85 8.16 -11.44 -0.18
CA PRO A 85 8.41 -10.00 -0.14
C PRO A 85 9.50 -9.54 -1.12
N GLN A 86 10.38 -10.46 -1.54
CA GLN A 86 11.49 -10.19 -2.45
C GLN A 86 11.07 -10.00 -3.92
N TYR A 87 9.80 -10.22 -4.27
CA TYR A 87 9.33 -10.14 -5.66
C TYR A 87 8.57 -8.85 -6.00
N PHE A 88 8.33 -7.97 -5.03
CA PHE A 88 7.44 -6.82 -5.20
C PHE A 88 8.06 -5.56 -4.58
N ASP A 89 7.72 -4.40 -5.15
CA ASP A 89 7.94 -3.05 -4.63
C ASP A 89 9.39 -2.60 -4.46
N LEU A 90 10.37 -3.51 -4.46
CA LEU A 90 11.76 -3.20 -4.11
C LEU A 90 12.44 -2.24 -5.10
N ASP A 91 12.08 -2.26 -6.38
CA ASP A 91 12.71 -1.39 -7.37
C ASP A 91 12.15 0.02 -7.31
N GLU A 92 10.84 0.16 -7.09
CA GLU A 92 10.20 1.45 -6.83
C GLU A 92 10.69 2.05 -5.51
N ILE A 93 10.82 1.24 -4.45
CA ILE A 93 11.36 1.67 -3.15
C ILE A 93 12.83 2.11 -3.26
N LYS A 94 13.67 1.41 -4.06
CA LYS A 94 15.05 1.86 -4.33
C LYS A 94 15.06 3.20 -5.04
N LEU A 95 14.17 3.40 -6.02
CA LEU A 95 14.02 4.65 -6.75
C LEU A 95 13.64 5.79 -5.81
N ILE A 96 12.63 5.59 -4.94
CA ILE A 96 12.28 6.60 -3.92
C ILE A 96 13.45 6.88 -2.98
N ALA A 97 14.09 5.84 -2.45
CA ALA A 97 15.20 5.99 -1.50
C ALA A 97 16.40 6.74 -2.10
N ALA A 98 16.65 6.61 -3.40
CA ALA A 98 17.70 7.37 -4.09
C ALA A 98 17.45 8.89 -4.12
N ARG A 99 16.21 9.33 -3.85
CA ARG A 99 15.80 10.75 -3.75
C ARG A 99 15.73 11.25 -2.31
N ASN A 100 16.19 10.44 -1.35
CA ASN A 100 16.25 10.83 0.04
C ASN A 100 17.03 12.13 0.23
N LYS A 101 16.35 13.14 0.77
CA LYS A 101 16.88 14.47 1.11
C LYS A 101 16.24 14.93 2.41
N ASP A 102 16.72 16.05 2.96
CA ASP A 102 16.02 16.71 4.05
C ASP A 102 14.64 17.18 3.59
N ASP A 103 13.69 17.15 4.53
CA ASP A 103 12.28 17.47 4.32
C ASP A 103 11.60 16.68 3.19
N PHE A 104 12.10 15.47 2.88
CA PHE A 104 11.50 14.61 1.85
C PHE A 104 10.03 14.29 2.16
N THR A 105 9.14 14.48 1.18
CA THR A 105 7.69 14.33 1.33
C THR A 105 7.15 13.18 0.47
N PHE A 106 6.43 12.25 1.11
CA PHE A 106 5.84 11.10 0.43
C PHE A 106 4.40 10.85 0.87
N ILE A 107 3.50 10.64 -0.10
CA ILE A 107 2.12 10.23 0.15
C ILE A 107 1.91 8.84 -0.46
N ASP A 108 1.41 7.92 0.34
CA ASP A 108 1.07 6.54 -0.03
C ASP A 108 -0.45 6.36 0.08
N VAL A 109 -1.14 6.50 -1.05
CA VAL A 109 -2.60 6.38 -1.14
C VAL A 109 -2.98 4.93 -1.44
N GLY A 110 -3.80 4.34 -0.58
CA GLY A 110 -4.06 2.90 -0.58
C GLY A 110 -2.96 2.13 0.14
N SER A 111 -2.50 2.65 1.29
CA SER A 111 -1.33 2.14 2.00
C SER A 111 -1.51 0.73 2.56
N ASN A 112 -2.76 0.24 2.63
CA ASN A 112 -3.09 -1.05 3.21
C ASN A 112 -2.53 -1.13 4.64
N VAL A 113 -1.88 -2.24 5.01
CA VAL A 113 -1.24 -2.41 6.33
C VAL A 113 0.09 -1.65 6.51
N GLY A 114 0.46 -0.77 5.58
CA GLY A 114 1.62 0.13 5.71
C GLY A 114 2.95 -0.41 5.16
N TRP A 115 2.94 -1.51 4.42
CA TRP A 115 4.17 -2.14 3.91
C TRP A 115 5.05 -1.16 3.12
N TYR A 116 4.44 -0.45 2.17
CA TYR A 116 5.15 0.46 1.28
C TYR A 116 5.68 1.68 2.04
N SER A 117 4.79 2.36 2.78
CA SER A 117 5.13 3.47 3.68
C SER A 117 6.27 3.15 4.65
N LEU A 118 6.25 2.00 5.31
CA LEU A 118 7.27 1.61 6.27
C LEU A 118 8.61 1.27 5.62
N LEU A 119 8.60 0.66 4.42
CA LEU A 119 9.83 0.44 3.65
C LEU A 119 10.48 1.75 3.21
N VAL A 120 9.67 2.75 2.81
CA VAL A 120 10.18 4.10 2.52
C VAL A 120 10.73 4.73 3.80
N ALA A 121 9.96 4.75 4.89
CA ALA A 121 10.37 5.31 6.18
C ALA A 121 11.71 4.76 6.68
N ARG A 122 11.95 3.46 6.47
CA ARG A 122 13.20 2.78 6.85
C ARG A 122 14.43 3.26 6.08
N LYS A 123 14.26 3.86 4.89
CA LYS A 123 15.33 4.23 3.95
C LYS A 123 15.53 5.75 3.84
N VAL A 124 14.56 6.55 4.26
CA VAL A 124 14.64 8.02 4.22
C VAL A 124 15.13 8.61 5.55
N ARG A 125 15.40 9.92 5.57
CA ARG A 125 15.84 10.63 6.77
C ARG A 125 14.70 10.75 7.80
N ALA A 126 15.05 10.94 9.06
CA ALA A 126 14.08 11.19 10.14
C ALA A 126 13.35 12.54 10.00
N SER A 127 13.86 13.46 9.19
CA SER A 127 13.19 14.72 8.82
C SER A 127 12.13 14.55 7.73
N SER A 128 12.00 13.37 7.12
CA SER A 128 10.99 13.13 6.09
C SER A 128 9.57 13.13 6.66
N ARG A 129 8.61 13.52 5.83
CA ARG A 129 7.17 13.48 6.15
C ARG A 129 6.49 12.46 5.24
N ILE A 130 5.99 11.38 5.83
CA ILE A 130 5.28 10.32 5.11
C ILE A 130 3.83 10.30 5.56
N LEU A 131 2.91 10.34 4.60
CA LEU A 131 1.48 10.22 4.83
C LEU A 131 0.96 8.91 4.24
N ALA A 132 0.51 8.00 5.10
CA ALA A 132 -0.08 6.72 4.72
C ALA A 132 -1.61 6.84 4.78
N VAL A 133 -2.30 6.70 3.65
CA VAL A 133 -3.74 6.88 3.56
C VAL A 133 -4.41 5.54 3.33
N GLU A 134 -5.29 5.15 4.25
CA GLU A 134 -6.04 3.89 4.19
C GLU A 134 -7.48 4.12 4.65
N PRO A 135 -8.47 4.00 3.77
CA PRO A 135 -9.86 4.32 4.12
C PRO A 135 -10.58 3.21 4.90
N GLN A 136 -10.18 1.94 4.76
CA GLN A 136 -10.93 0.85 5.39
C GLN A 136 -10.57 0.73 6.88
N PRO A 137 -11.53 0.90 7.82
CA PRO A 137 -11.22 0.96 9.25
C PRO A 137 -10.44 -0.24 9.80
N GLU A 138 -10.78 -1.46 9.40
CA GLU A 138 -10.07 -2.67 9.85
C GLU A 138 -8.61 -2.71 9.37
N ILE A 139 -8.32 -2.20 8.18
CA ILE A 139 -6.97 -2.17 7.61
C ILE A 139 -6.20 -0.95 8.15
N PHE A 140 -6.89 0.17 8.38
CA PHE A 140 -6.34 1.34 9.04
C PHE A 140 -5.84 1.04 10.46
N ASP A 141 -6.60 0.27 11.24
CA ASP A 141 -6.16 -0.18 12.57
C ASP A 141 -4.85 -0.99 12.50
N ARG A 142 -4.72 -1.86 11.48
CA ARG A 142 -3.49 -2.62 11.22
C ARG A 142 -2.33 -1.71 10.83
N LEU A 143 -2.58 -0.72 9.98
CA LEU A 143 -1.61 0.29 9.59
C LEU A 143 -1.07 1.03 10.82
N ILE A 144 -1.96 1.53 11.69
CA ILE A 144 -1.58 2.20 12.95
C ILE A 144 -0.75 1.28 13.84
N HIS A 145 -1.20 0.04 14.02
CA HIS A 145 -0.45 -0.94 14.81
C HIS A 145 0.97 -1.14 14.25
N ASN A 146 1.10 -1.37 12.94
CA ASN A 146 2.40 -1.58 12.30
C ASN A 146 3.29 -0.33 12.34
N ILE A 147 2.74 0.88 12.24
CA ILE A 147 3.51 2.12 12.45
C ILE A 147 4.11 2.14 13.85
N ARG A 148 3.32 1.82 14.89
CA ARG A 148 3.78 1.81 16.29
C ARG A 148 4.86 0.76 16.58
N LEU A 149 4.93 -0.31 15.80
CA LEU A 149 5.98 -1.33 15.94
C LEU A 149 7.35 -0.87 15.47
N ASN A 150 7.41 0.23 14.72
CA ASN A 150 8.63 0.72 14.11
C ASN A 150 9.04 2.07 14.74
N PRO A 151 10.33 2.25 15.08
CA PRO A 151 10.81 3.48 15.71
C PRO A 151 10.93 4.66 14.74
N PHE A 152 10.61 4.47 13.46
CA PHE A 152 10.71 5.49 12.42
C PHE A 152 9.50 6.42 12.49
N GLY A 153 9.57 7.45 13.34
CA GLY A 153 8.47 8.39 13.66
C GLY A 153 8.06 9.35 12.55
N THR A 154 8.34 9.04 11.28
CA THR A 154 8.07 9.91 10.12
C THR A 154 6.76 9.60 9.40
N VAL A 155 6.07 8.52 9.77
CA VAL A 155 4.83 8.06 9.14
C VAL A 155 3.62 8.51 9.95
N LYS A 156 2.74 9.30 9.35
CA LYS A 156 1.40 9.61 9.84
C LYS A 156 0.38 8.85 9.01
N ALA A 157 -0.58 8.18 9.67
CA ALA A 157 -1.70 7.55 8.98
C ALA A 157 -2.93 8.47 8.96
N VAL A 158 -3.73 8.39 7.89
CA VAL A 158 -5.01 9.10 7.74
C VAL A 158 -6.10 8.13 7.27
N ASP A 159 -7.24 8.15 7.96
CA ASP A 159 -8.41 7.28 7.77
C ASP A 159 -9.42 7.89 6.80
N CYS A 160 -9.00 8.15 5.57
CA CYS A 160 -9.89 8.68 4.52
C CYS A 160 -9.62 8.04 3.16
N ALA A 161 -10.61 8.07 2.28
CA ALA A 161 -10.41 7.76 0.87
C ALA A 161 -9.93 9.01 0.13
N VAL A 162 -9.09 8.81 -0.88
CA VAL A 162 -8.81 9.85 -1.87
C VAL A 162 -9.73 9.62 -3.07
N ALA A 163 -10.47 10.64 -3.45
CA ALA A 163 -11.48 10.57 -4.52
C ALA A 163 -11.49 11.84 -5.37
N ASP A 164 -12.41 11.90 -6.34
CA ASP A 164 -12.65 13.06 -7.21
C ASP A 164 -13.30 14.25 -6.49
N LYS A 165 -13.93 14.01 -5.33
CA LYS A 165 -14.59 15.03 -4.49
C LYS A 165 -14.53 14.70 -3.00
N THR A 166 -14.61 15.76 -2.18
CA THR A 166 -14.72 15.62 -0.72
C THR A 166 -16.17 15.28 -0.31
N GLY A 167 -16.33 14.41 0.69
CA GLY A 167 -17.63 14.00 1.21
C GLY A 167 -17.57 12.61 1.83
N GLU A 168 -18.64 11.84 1.65
CA GLU A 168 -18.71 10.42 2.02
C GLU A 168 -18.62 9.56 0.77
N LEU A 169 -17.92 8.44 0.86
CA LEU A 169 -17.73 7.49 -0.23
C LEU A 169 -18.09 6.08 0.23
N THR A 170 -18.79 5.34 -0.63
CA THR A 170 -19.09 3.92 -0.37
C THR A 170 -17.99 3.06 -0.97
N LEU A 171 -17.29 2.31 -0.13
CA LEU A 171 -16.34 1.28 -0.56
C LEU A 171 -17.05 -0.06 -0.68
N PHE A 172 -16.69 -0.80 -1.73
CA PHE A 172 -17.10 -2.19 -1.93
C PHE A 172 -15.95 -3.11 -1.48
N LEU A 173 -16.22 -3.96 -0.49
CA LEU A 173 -15.23 -4.86 0.11
C LEU A 173 -15.27 -6.23 -0.55
N ASP A 174 -14.14 -6.74 -1.05
CA ASP A 174 -14.05 -8.11 -1.52
C ASP A 174 -14.07 -9.10 -0.32
N PRO A 175 -15.08 -9.99 -0.23
CA PRO A 175 -15.15 -10.98 0.85
C PRO A 175 -13.98 -11.98 0.85
N LEU A 176 -13.24 -12.12 -0.26
CA LEU A 176 -12.06 -12.97 -0.42
C LEU A 176 -10.74 -12.21 -0.23
N ASN A 177 -10.76 -10.87 -0.35
CA ASN A 177 -9.60 -10.03 -0.20
C ASN A 177 -9.93 -8.66 0.43
N LYS A 178 -9.92 -8.61 1.76
CA LYS A 178 -10.07 -7.37 2.53
C LYS A 178 -8.99 -6.33 2.25
N GLY A 179 -7.90 -6.67 1.57
CA GLY A 179 -6.89 -5.69 1.17
C GLY A 179 -7.22 -4.92 -0.11
N GLU A 180 -8.25 -5.35 -0.84
CA GLU A 180 -8.76 -4.69 -2.04
C GLU A 180 -10.13 -4.10 -1.72
N ALA A 181 -10.18 -2.79 -1.52
CA ALA A 181 -11.42 -2.02 -1.50
C ALA A 181 -11.48 -1.21 -2.79
N SER A 182 -12.59 -1.33 -3.53
CA SER A 182 -12.76 -0.63 -4.81
C SER A 182 -13.91 0.35 -4.75
N LEU A 183 -13.81 1.41 -5.56
CA LEU A 183 -14.89 2.37 -5.82
C LEU A 183 -15.91 1.84 -6.84
N LYS A 184 -15.56 0.77 -7.57
CA LYS A 184 -16.41 0.14 -8.57
C LYS A 184 -16.95 -1.20 -8.04
N ILE A 185 -18.20 -1.53 -8.38
CA ILE A 185 -18.81 -2.81 -8.03
C ILE A 185 -18.04 -3.93 -8.72
N VAL A 186 -17.32 -4.76 -7.95
CA VAL A 186 -16.68 -5.97 -8.46
C VAL A 186 -17.65 -7.14 -8.30
N ASN A 187 -18.48 -7.37 -9.32
CA ASN A 187 -19.45 -8.48 -9.47
C ASN A 187 -20.58 -8.60 -8.41
N SER A 188 -21.77 -8.90 -8.93
CA SER A 188 -23.09 -8.56 -8.38
C SER A 188 -23.76 -9.63 -7.50
N SER A 189 -23.15 -10.13 -6.41
CA SER A 189 -23.91 -11.07 -5.57
C SER A 189 -23.68 -11.13 -4.06
N GLN A 190 -22.68 -10.46 -3.47
CA GLN A 190 -22.55 -10.30 -2.00
C GLN A 190 -21.28 -9.49 -1.69
N THR A 191 -21.34 -8.18 -1.85
CA THR A 191 -20.22 -7.29 -1.52
C THR A 191 -20.61 -6.50 -0.29
N ASP A 192 -19.93 -6.73 0.83
CA ASP A 192 -20.09 -5.88 2.02
C ASP A 192 -19.71 -4.45 1.61
N THR A 193 -20.46 -3.47 2.10
CA THR A 193 -20.19 -2.05 1.83
C THR A 193 -19.96 -1.30 3.11
N ILE A 194 -19.06 -0.31 3.05
CA ILE A 194 -18.80 0.61 4.16
C ILE A 194 -18.78 2.04 3.62
N ARG A 195 -19.26 2.99 4.42
CA ARG A 195 -19.12 4.42 4.14
C ARG A 195 -17.92 4.96 4.90
N VAL A 196 -17.11 5.76 4.21
CA VAL A 196 -15.88 6.33 4.73
C VAL A 196 -15.78 7.80 4.33
N PRO A 197 -15.10 8.63 5.14
CA PRO A 197 -14.76 9.98 4.73
C PRO A 197 -13.89 9.96 3.47
N ALA A 198 -14.16 10.86 2.54
CA ALA A 198 -13.39 11.04 1.32
C ALA A 198 -12.97 12.50 1.15
N VAL A 199 -11.76 12.69 0.61
CA VAL A 199 -11.18 14.00 0.27
C VAL A 199 -10.55 13.94 -1.11
N THR A 200 -10.38 15.08 -1.77
CA THR A 200 -9.52 15.13 -2.97
C THR A 200 -8.05 15.07 -2.58
N LEU A 201 -7.19 14.66 -3.52
CA LEU A 201 -5.74 14.65 -3.27
C LEU A 201 -5.23 16.06 -2.92
N LEU A 202 -5.76 17.10 -3.58
CA LEU A 202 -5.39 18.48 -3.30
C LEU A 202 -5.86 18.93 -1.90
N ASP A 203 -7.09 18.59 -1.50
CA ASP A 203 -7.62 18.89 -0.17
C ASP A 203 -6.77 18.21 0.92
N LEU A 204 -6.40 16.94 0.72
CA LEU A 204 -5.49 16.22 1.62
C LEU A 204 -4.12 16.92 1.75
N VAL A 205 -3.50 17.27 0.63
CA VAL A 205 -2.20 17.96 0.57
C VAL A 205 -2.25 19.30 1.32
N ASN A 206 -3.34 20.05 1.16
CA ASN A 206 -3.56 21.34 1.83
C ASN A 206 -3.79 21.18 3.34
N ARG A 207 -4.67 20.26 3.75
CA ARG A 207 -4.97 19.99 5.18
C ARG A 207 -3.74 19.56 5.97
N GLU A 208 -2.86 18.80 5.33
CA GLU A 208 -1.61 18.32 5.92
C GLU A 208 -0.46 19.34 5.80
N GLY A 209 -0.69 20.49 5.15
CA GLY A 209 0.28 21.57 5.06
C GLY A 209 1.55 21.16 4.31
N PHE A 210 1.41 20.42 3.21
CA PHE A 210 2.52 20.14 2.30
C PHE A 210 2.78 21.34 1.40
N SER A 211 4.01 21.86 1.41
CA SER A 211 4.46 22.94 0.51
C SER A 211 5.03 22.40 -0.80
N HIS A 212 5.39 21.12 -0.84
CA HIS A 212 5.89 20.39 -2.00
C HIS A 212 5.62 18.90 -1.82
N LEU A 213 5.71 18.15 -2.91
CA LEU A 213 5.63 16.68 -2.92
C LEU A 213 6.83 16.11 -3.68
N ASP A 214 7.56 15.16 -3.08
CA ASP A 214 8.65 14.47 -3.78
C ASP A 214 8.16 13.21 -4.48
N ALA A 215 7.33 12.42 -3.80
CA ALA A 215 6.74 11.22 -4.37
C ALA A 215 5.29 11.04 -3.93
N VAL A 216 4.47 10.51 -4.83
CA VAL A 216 3.12 10.03 -4.53
C VAL A 216 2.98 8.64 -5.11
N LYS A 217 2.61 7.67 -4.27
CA LYS A 217 2.06 6.39 -4.72
C LYS A 217 0.55 6.51 -4.67
N LEU A 218 -0.12 6.23 -5.79
CA LEU A 218 -1.57 6.26 -5.91
C LEU A 218 -2.05 4.90 -6.40
N ASP A 219 -2.59 4.10 -5.49
CA ASP A 219 -3.04 2.73 -5.75
C ASP A 219 -4.41 2.52 -5.10
N VAL A 220 -5.44 2.88 -5.85
CA VAL A 220 -6.83 2.91 -5.40
C VAL A 220 -7.69 1.95 -6.22
N GLU A 221 -7.06 0.95 -6.83
CA GLU A 221 -7.70 -0.15 -7.54
C GLU A 221 -8.59 0.28 -8.72
N GLY A 222 -8.09 1.20 -9.57
CA GLY A 222 -8.72 1.54 -10.85
C GLY A 222 -9.58 2.81 -10.86
N ALA A 223 -9.30 3.74 -9.93
CA ALA A 223 -9.87 5.08 -9.87
C ALA A 223 -8.79 6.18 -9.91
N GLU A 224 -7.56 5.82 -10.30
CA GLU A 224 -6.42 6.75 -10.38
C GLU A 224 -6.72 7.90 -11.36
N ASP A 225 -7.39 7.60 -12.47
CA ASP A 225 -7.83 8.58 -13.47
C ASP A 225 -8.80 9.62 -12.91
N LEU A 226 -9.78 9.18 -12.11
CA LEU A 226 -10.78 10.04 -11.48
C LEU A 226 -10.17 10.99 -10.43
N ILE A 227 -9.05 10.59 -9.82
CA ILE A 227 -8.34 11.40 -8.82
C ILE A 227 -7.37 12.37 -9.49
N LEU A 228 -6.61 11.90 -10.48
CA LEU A 228 -5.53 12.68 -11.08
C LEU A 228 -6.05 13.81 -11.97
N ASP A 229 -7.16 13.62 -12.70
CA ASP A 229 -7.74 14.68 -13.53
C ASP A 229 -8.09 15.96 -12.74
N PRO A 230 -8.92 15.91 -11.67
CA PRO A 230 -9.21 17.10 -10.87
C PRO A 230 -7.97 17.61 -10.14
N PHE A 231 -7.05 16.74 -9.68
CA PHE A 231 -5.79 17.18 -9.08
C PHE A 231 -4.99 18.07 -10.03
N PHE A 232 -4.79 17.65 -11.29
CA PHE A 232 -4.02 18.43 -12.27
C PHE A 232 -4.77 19.61 -12.89
N ARG A 233 -6.08 19.69 -12.68
CA ARG A 233 -6.90 20.85 -13.04
C ARG A 233 -6.78 21.94 -11.98
N ASP A 234 -6.81 21.57 -10.71
CA ASP A 234 -7.01 22.51 -9.61
C ASP A 234 -5.72 22.80 -8.82
N ALA A 235 -4.74 21.87 -8.79
CA ALA A 235 -3.51 22.05 -8.04
C ALA A 235 -2.49 22.94 -8.79
N PRO A 236 -1.79 23.84 -8.09
CA PRO A 236 -0.67 24.57 -8.68
C PRO A 236 0.48 23.61 -9.04
N ALA A 237 1.21 23.92 -10.11
CA ALA A 237 2.32 23.08 -10.60
C ALA A 237 3.47 22.93 -9.59
N SER A 238 3.53 23.75 -8.54
CA SER A 238 4.46 23.62 -7.41
C SER A 238 4.14 22.43 -6.50
N LEU A 239 2.89 21.96 -6.48
CA LEU A 239 2.46 20.78 -5.72
C LEU A 239 2.47 19.49 -6.55
N TYR A 240 2.85 19.57 -7.83
CA TYR A 240 3.01 18.37 -8.65
C TYR A 240 4.21 17.57 -8.14
N PRO A 241 4.04 16.29 -7.77
CA PRO A 241 5.14 15.51 -7.23
C PRO A 241 6.26 15.31 -8.23
N SER A 242 7.48 15.12 -7.74
CA SER A 242 8.60 14.78 -8.64
C SER A 242 8.47 13.36 -9.20
N VAL A 243 7.84 12.45 -8.44
CA VAL A 243 7.62 11.05 -8.80
C VAL A 243 6.17 10.64 -8.56
N PHE A 244 5.55 10.01 -9.56
CA PHE A 244 4.30 9.26 -9.40
C PHE A 244 4.56 7.76 -9.54
N ILE A 245 3.90 6.97 -8.70
CA ILE A 245 3.87 5.51 -8.79
C ILE A 245 2.41 5.09 -8.80
N ILE A 246 1.99 4.44 -9.88
CA ILE A 246 0.60 4.01 -10.08
C ILE A 246 0.55 2.55 -10.51
N PRO A 247 -0.50 1.78 -10.19
CA PRO A 247 -0.64 0.42 -10.67
C PRO A 247 -0.76 0.39 -12.21
N ASP A 248 -0.22 -0.66 -12.84
CA ASP A 248 -0.36 -0.89 -14.28
C ASP A 248 -1.69 -1.61 -14.57
N VAL A 249 -2.79 -0.85 -14.49
CA VAL A 249 -4.17 -1.32 -14.66
C VAL A 249 -4.91 -0.51 -15.73
N ALA A 250 -4.25 -0.32 -16.88
CA ALA A 250 -4.76 0.53 -17.96
C ALA A 250 -6.15 0.13 -18.46
N ASP A 251 -6.54 -1.13 -18.34
CA ASP A 251 -7.87 -1.66 -18.68
C ASP A 251 -8.98 -1.20 -17.73
N ARG A 252 -8.64 -0.67 -16.55
CA ARG A 252 -9.60 -0.19 -15.54
C ARG A 252 -9.87 1.31 -15.62
N TRP A 253 -8.99 2.07 -16.27
CA TRP A 253 -9.11 3.52 -16.38
C TRP A 253 -10.07 3.92 -17.50
N GLN A 254 -10.86 4.98 -17.27
CA GLN A 254 -11.69 5.62 -18.28
C GLN A 254 -10.88 6.63 -19.11
N VAL A 255 -9.89 7.26 -18.46
CA VAL A 255 -8.94 8.17 -19.11
C VAL A 255 -7.56 7.53 -19.15
N ASP A 256 -6.83 7.76 -20.24
CA ASP A 256 -5.44 7.31 -20.38
C ASP A 256 -4.53 8.09 -19.40
N VAL A 257 -4.33 7.53 -18.22
CA VAL A 257 -3.50 8.14 -17.15
C VAL A 257 -2.05 8.34 -17.62
N ARG A 258 -1.54 7.48 -18.51
CA ARG A 258 -0.18 7.63 -19.05
C ARG A 258 -0.09 8.92 -19.85
N LYS A 259 -1.02 9.14 -20.78
CA LYS A 259 -1.09 10.39 -21.57
C LYS A 259 -1.38 11.61 -20.71
N LEU A 260 -2.22 11.48 -19.68
CA LEU A 260 -2.48 12.57 -18.74
C LEU A 260 -1.18 13.02 -18.06
N LEU A 261 -0.37 12.08 -17.55
CA LEU A 261 0.91 12.36 -16.92
C LEU A 261 1.93 12.92 -17.91
N GLU A 262 2.04 12.35 -19.11
CA GLU A 262 2.90 12.85 -20.18
C GLU A 262 2.56 14.30 -20.55
N GLY A 263 1.27 14.62 -20.69
CA GLY A 263 0.78 15.98 -20.94
C GLY A 263 1.09 16.99 -19.83
N LYS A 264 1.43 16.51 -18.63
CA LYS A 264 1.86 17.33 -17.48
C LYS A 264 3.38 17.35 -17.29
N GLY A 265 4.14 16.81 -18.26
CA GLY A 265 5.60 16.84 -18.29
C GLY A 265 6.28 15.69 -17.56
N TYR A 266 5.55 14.62 -17.24
CA TYR A 266 6.13 13.41 -16.69
C TYR A 266 6.62 12.48 -17.79
N ARG A 267 7.68 11.72 -17.52
CA ARG A 267 8.18 10.64 -18.37
C ARG A 267 8.13 9.34 -17.59
N GLN A 268 7.64 8.27 -18.20
CA GLN A 268 7.74 6.93 -17.61
C GLN A 268 9.23 6.51 -17.57
N THR A 269 9.76 6.21 -16.39
CA THR A 269 11.18 5.82 -16.21
C THR A 269 11.37 4.40 -15.74
N LEU A 270 10.36 3.80 -15.13
CA LEU A 270 10.37 2.40 -14.70
C LEU A 270 8.99 1.80 -14.89
N GLN A 271 8.95 0.53 -15.29
CA GLN A 271 7.77 -0.31 -15.28
C GLN A 271 8.14 -1.62 -14.59
N THR A 272 7.42 -1.94 -13.53
CA THR A 272 7.53 -3.23 -12.85
C THR A 272 6.35 -4.10 -13.25
N ARG A 273 6.25 -5.29 -12.64
CA ARG A 273 5.11 -6.19 -12.89
C ARG A 273 3.77 -5.60 -12.43
N MET A 274 3.80 -4.67 -11.47
CA MET A 274 2.57 -4.16 -10.84
C MET A 274 2.40 -2.67 -11.03
N ASN A 275 3.49 -1.92 -11.20
CA ASN A 275 3.44 -0.47 -11.17
C ASN A 275 4.17 0.17 -12.35
N LEU A 276 3.71 1.37 -12.68
CA LEU A 276 4.37 2.33 -13.55
C LEU A 276 4.94 3.44 -12.69
N VAL A 277 6.17 3.86 -12.99
CA VAL A 277 6.82 4.99 -12.33
C VAL A 277 7.05 6.10 -13.34
N PHE A 278 6.59 7.28 -12.98
CA PHE A 278 6.66 8.49 -13.78
C PHE A 278 7.46 9.55 -13.03
N GLU A 279 8.34 10.23 -13.76
CA GLU A 279 9.18 11.29 -13.20
C GLU A 279 9.00 12.59 -13.97
N ARG A 280 8.89 13.69 -13.24
CA ARG A 280 8.82 15.03 -13.81
C ARG A 280 10.20 15.68 -13.76
N SER A 281 10.68 16.13 -14.91
CA SER A 281 11.87 16.99 -14.96
C SER A 281 11.50 18.34 -14.31
N LYS A 282 12.33 18.83 -13.38
CA LYS A 282 12.19 20.19 -12.84
C LYS A 282 12.57 21.23 -13.87
#